data_AF-A0A0Q8CNA6-F1
#
_entry.id   AF-A0A0Q8CNA6-F1
#
_cell.length_a   1.000
_cell.length_b   1.000
_cell.length_c   1.000
_cell.angle_alpha   90.00
_cell.angle_beta   90.00
_cell.angle_gamma   90.00
#
_symmetry.space_group_name_H-M   'P 1'
#
loop_
_entity.id
_entity.type
_entity.pdbx_description
1 polymer ?
#
loop_
_entity_poly.entity_id
_entity_poly.type
_entity_poly.pdbx_seq_one_letter_code
_entity_poly.pdbx_strand_id
1 'polypeptide(L)'
;MLRAVVWIGIVALVLPGILVTWGVAQGTASRACASYAAYLRPDAGGSSVGFELFAAGGAGWQCYAVSTSGPREYLGSLGLIPSAPHVRQQTA
;
A
#
# COMPACT_ATOMS: atom_id res chain seq x y z
N MET A 1 -2.07 16.56 -36.27
CA MET A 1 -2.19 17.64 -35.25
C MET A 1 -3.35 17.39 -34.29
N LEU A 2 -4.61 17.27 -34.75
CA LEU A 2 -5.77 16.99 -33.89
C LEU A 2 -5.64 15.76 -32.97
N ARG A 3 -5.07 14.65 -33.46
CA ARG A 3 -4.86 13.43 -32.65
C ARG A 3 -3.99 13.64 -31.41
N ALA A 4 -2.96 14.49 -31.51
CA ALA A 4 -2.07 14.78 -30.38
C ALA A 4 -2.77 15.61 -29.31
N VAL A 5 -3.56 16.61 -29.73
CA VAL A 5 -4.36 17.46 -28.82
C VAL A 5 -5.36 16.61 -28.02
N VAL A 6 -6.02 15.66 -28.67
CA VAL A 6 -6.95 14.73 -28.00
C VAL A 6 -6.23 13.92 -26.92
N TRP A 7 -5.07 13.32 -27.23
CA TRP A 7 -4.31 12.56 -26.24
C TRP A 7 -3.88 13.39 -25.05
N ILE A 8 -3.41 14.62 -25.27
CA ILE A 8 -3.04 15.54 -24.18
C ILE A 8 -4.26 15.86 -23.31
N GLY A 9 -5.41 16.14 -23.92
CA GLY A 9 -6.66 16.38 -23.19
C GLY A 9 -7.09 15.18 -22.34
N ILE A 10 -6.98 13.96 -22.87
CA ILE A 10 -7.28 12.72 -22.12
C ILE A 10 -6.34 12.57 -20.93
N VAL A 11 -5.03 12.72 -21.13
CA VAL A 11 -4.05 12.62 -20.04
C VAL A 11 -4.34 13.68 -18.97
N ALA A 12 -4.59 14.92 -19.36
CA ALA A 12 -4.92 16.00 -18.43
C ALA A 12 -6.19 15.73 -17.62
N LEU A 13 -7.19 15.06 -18.23
CA LEU A 13 -8.44 14.70 -17.55
C LEU A 13 -8.28 13.48 -16.62
N VAL A 14 -7.52 12.47 -17.05
CA VAL A 14 -7.41 11.18 -16.34
C VAL A 14 -6.35 11.22 -15.23
N LEU A 15 -5.24 11.93 -15.45
CA LEU A 15 -4.13 12.03 -14.50
C LEU A 15 -4.56 12.44 -13.08
N PRO A 16 -5.39 13.49 -12.86
CA PRO A 16 -5.82 13.83 -11.50
C PRO A 16 -6.64 12.71 -10.85
N GLY A 17 -7.46 11.98 -11.64
CA GLY A 17 -8.20 10.83 -11.14
C GLY A 17 -7.29 9.72 -10.62
N ILE A 18 -6.23 9.39 -11.37
CA ILE A 18 -5.23 8.39 -10.98
C ILE A 18 -4.47 8.82 -9.72
N LEU A 19 -4.07 10.09 -9.63
CA LEU A 19 -3.33 10.60 -8.47
C LEU A 19 -4.19 10.55 -7.20
N VAL A 20 -5.47 10.91 -7.31
CA VAL A 20 -6.42 10.83 -6.19
C VAL A 20 -6.62 9.39 -5.75
N THR A 21 -6.88 8.46 -6.67
CA THR A 21 -7.11 7.05 -6.31
C THR A 21 -5.86 6.43 -5.69
N TRP A 22 -4.66 6.74 -6.21
CA TRP A 22 -3.40 6.29 -5.62
C TRP A 22 -3.19 6.83 -4.21
N GLY A 23 -3.44 8.12 -3.99
CA GLY A 23 -3.33 8.74 -2.67
C GLY A 23 -4.29 8.12 -1.65
N VAL A 24 -5.53 7.84 -2.06
CA VAL A 24 -6.52 7.15 -1.22
C VAL A 24 -6.07 5.71 -0.91
N ALA A 25 -5.54 4.98 -1.89
CA ALA A 25 -5.02 3.63 -1.68
C ALA A 25 -3.85 3.65 -0.68
N GLN A 26 -2.86 4.52 -0.86
CA GLN A 26 -1.73 4.66 0.05
C GLN A 26 -2.16 5.06 1.47
N GLY A 27 -3.08 6.01 1.58
CA GLY A 27 -3.64 6.45 2.87
C GLY A 27 -4.40 5.34 3.59
N THR A 28 -5.12 4.49 2.84
CA THR A 28 -5.84 3.35 3.41
C THR A 28 -4.86 2.25 3.84
N ALA A 29 -3.88 1.92 3.00
CA ALA A 29 -2.86 0.92 3.29
C ALA A 29 -2.02 1.30 4.53
N SER A 30 -1.59 2.56 4.63
CA SER A 30 -0.82 3.06 5.79
C SER A 30 -1.59 2.94 7.11
N ARG A 31 -2.87 3.35 7.13
CA ARG A 31 -3.73 3.21 8.31
C ARG A 31 -3.94 1.75 8.69
N ALA A 32 -4.20 0.88 7.71
CA ALA A 32 -4.37 -0.54 7.96
C ALA A 32 -3.06 -1.17 8.50
N CYS A 33 -1.91 -0.86 7.89
CA CYS A 33 -0.62 -1.37 8.34
C CYS A 33 -0.24 -0.89 9.74
N ALA A 34 -0.56 0.36 10.10
CA ALA A 34 -0.35 0.84 11.47
C ALA A 34 -1.14 0.02 12.50
N SER A 35 -2.38 -0.35 12.19
CA SER A 35 -3.18 -1.22 13.06
C SER A 35 -2.63 -2.66 13.14
N TYR A 36 -2.12 -3.21 12.03
CA TYR A 36 -1.47 -4.52 12.02
C TYR A 36 -0.18 -4.53 12.82
N ALA A 37 0.68 -3.51 12.64
CA ALA A 37 1.92 -3.39 13.38
C ALA A 37 1.63 -3.28 14.88
N ALA A 38 0.68 -2.45 15.29
CA ALA A 38 0.28 -2.33 16.69
C ALA A 38 -0.22 -3.66 17.30
N TYR A 39 -0.84 -4.53 16.49
CA TYR A 39 -1.38 -5.81 16.96
C TYR A 39 -0.36 -6.95 16.94
N LEU A 40 0.39 -7.09 15.84
CA LEU A 40 1.33 -8.20 15.59
C LEU A 40 2.72 -7.93 16.18
N ARG A 41 3.14 -6.67 16.19
CA ARG A 41 4.45 -6.22 16.67
C ARG A 41 4.33 -4.91 17.47
N PRO A 42 3.75 -4.98 18.69
CA PRO A 42 3.59 -3.80 19.54
C PRO A 42 4.93 -3.19 19.98
N ASP A 43 6.03 -3.93 19.85
CA ASP A 43 7.42 -3.52 20.08
C ASP A 43 8.06 -2.80 18.89
N ALA A 44 7.38 -2.72 17.73
CA ALA A 44 7.89 -2.02 16.57
C ALA A 44 7.92 -0.50 16.78
N GLY A 45 9.01 0.15 16.38
CA GLY A 45 9.14 1.61 16.42
C GLY A 45 8.31 2.34 15.38
N GLY A 46 7.72 1.62 14.43
CA GLY A 46 6.81 2.16 13.42
C GLY A 46 6.34 1.12 12.42
N SER A 47 5.60 1.58 11.41
CA SER A 47 5.09 0.77 10.30
C SER A 47 5.42 1.44 8.96
N SER A 48 5.81 0.65 7.97
CA SER A 48 6.07 1.11 6.61
C SER A 48 5.17 0.36 5.64
N VAL A 49 4.65 1.09 4.66
CA VAL A 49 3.86 0.53 3.57
C VAL A 49 4.55 0.80 2.26
N GLY A 50 4.60 -0.21 1.41
CA GLY A 50 5.15 -0.15 0.06
C GLY A 50 4.18 -0.75 -0.94
N PHE A 51 4.28 -0.30 -2.20
CA PHE A 51 3.59 -0.96 -3.30
C PHE A 51 4.62 -1.74 -4.10
N GLU A 52 4.54 -3.06 -4.03
CA GLU A 52 5.50 -3.96 -4.64
C GLU A 52 4.79 -4.91 -5.61
N LEU A 53 5.20 -4.90 -6.86
CA LEU A 53 4.68 -5.78 -7.92
C LEU A 53 5.22 -7.22 -7.81
N PHE A 54 6.35 -7.40 -7.13
CA PHE A 54 7.08 -8.66 -7.04
C PHE A 54 7.45 -9.01 -5.59
N ALA A 55 6.51 -8.85 -4.66
CA ALA A 55 6.74 -9.19 -3.26
C ALA A 55 6.36 -10.63 -2.91
N ALA A 56 6.83 -11.10 -1.76
CA ALA A 56 6.56 -12.45 -1.24
C ALA A 56 5.07 -12.78 -1.10
N GLY A 57 4.21 -11.77 -0.89
CA GLY A 57 2.75 -11.93 -0.81
C GLY A 57 1.99 -11.72 -2.13
N GLY A 58 2.70 -11.52 -3.24
CA GLY A 58 2.11 -11.16 -4.54
C GLY A 58 2.16 -9.66 -4.85
N ALA A 59 1.62 -9.28 -6.00
CA ALA A 59 1.58 -7.89 -6.44
C ALA A 59 0.56 -7.08 -5.64
N GLY A 60 1.00 -6.02 -4.97
CA GLY A 60 0.11 -5.15 -4.23
C GLY A 60 0.80 -4.32 -3.14
N TRP A 61 -0.02 -3.82 -2.23
CA TRP A 61 0.44 -3.11 -1.05
C TRP A 61 0.96 -4.09 0.00
N GLN A 62 2.19 -3.90 0.43
CA GLN A 62 2.83 -4.72 1.45
C GLN A 62 3.00 -3.91 2.74
N CYS A 63 2.81 -4.59 3.87
CA CYS A 63 2.98 -4.02 5.19
C CYS A 63 4.23 -4.56 5.87
N TYR A 64 5.01 -3.64 6.42
CA TYR A 64 6.25 -3.95 7.12
C TYR A 64 6.28 -3.29 8.49
N ALA A 65 6.71 -4.02 9.51
CA ALA A 65 7.08 -3.46 10.80
C ALA A 65 8.49 -2.86 10.69
N VAL A 66 8.65 -1.63 11.18
CA VAL A 66 9.96 -0.98 11.27
C VAL A 66 10.46 -1.16 12.70
N SER A 67 11.46 -2.03 12.87
CA SER A 67 12.18 -2.14 14.13
C SER A 67 13.08 -0.93 14.32
N THR A 68 13.25 -0.48 15.57
CA THR A 68 14.13 0.65 15.92
C THR A 68 15.61 0.34 15.69
N SER A 69 15.99 -0.94 15.63
CA SER A 69 17.39 -1.38 15.56
C SER A 69 17.67 -2.43 14.48
N GLY A 70 16.73 -2.67 13.56
CA GLY A 70 16.81 -3.81 12.63
C GLY A 70 16.17 -3.57 11.26
N PRO A 71 16.36 -4.54 10.34
CA PRO A 71 15.71 -4.52 9.03
C PRO A 71 14.19 -4.56 9.16
N ARG A 72 13.50 -4.03 8.13
CA ARG A 72 12.03 -4.04 8.05
C ARG A 72 11.53 -5.48 7.99
N GLU A 73 10.60 -5.82 8.87
CA GLU A 73 10.02 -7.15 8.93
C GLU A 73 8.68 -7.19 8.20
N TYR A 74 8.48 -8.20 7.37
CA TYR A 74 7.24 -8.37 6.61
C TYR A 74 6.11 -8.88 7.50
N LEU A 75 5.02 -8.12 7.56
CA LEU A 75 3.82 -8.47 8.32
C LEU A 75 2.78 -9.18 7.45
N GLY A 76 2.67 -8.79 6.18
CA GLY A 76 1.65 -9.34 5.28
C GLY A 76 1.36 -8.47 4.07
N SER A 77 0.61 -9.03 3.12
CA SER A 77 0.12 -8.33 1.94
C SER A 77 -1.30 -7.83 2.17
N LEU A 78 -1.55 -6.57 1.82
CA LEU A 78 -2.87 -5.94 1.79
C LEU A 78 -3.53 -6.07 0.41
N GLY A 79 -2.82 -6.61 -0.59
CA GLY A 79 -3.29 -6.76 -1.96
C GLY A 79 -3.30 -5.45 -2.78
N LEU A 80 -3.83 -5.51 -3.99
CA LEU A 80 -3.84 -4.39 -4.94
C LEU A 80 -4.73 -3.23 -4.46
N ILE A 81 -5.90 -3.55 -3.92
CA ILE A 81 -6.82 -2.58 -3.32
C ILE A 81 -6.73 -2.79 -1.81
N PRO A 82 -6.06 -1.88 -1.08
CA PRO A 82 -5.89 -2.04 0.35
C PRO A 82 -7.26 -1.89 1.00
N SER A 83 -7.71 -2.97 1.62
CA SER A 83 -8.97 -3.01 2.36
C SER A 83 -8.70 -2.85 3.86
N ALA A 84 -9.78 -2.66 4.64
CA ALA A 84 -9.70 -2.57 6.09
C ALA A 84 -8.89 -3.73 6.69
N PRO A 85 -8.32 -3.62 7.89
CA PRO A 85 -7.54 -4.70 8.50
C PRO A 85 -8.37 -5.99 8.58
N HIS A 86 -8.07 -6.95 7.71
CA HIS A 86 -8.60 -8.30 7.85
C HIS A 86 -7.69 -8.97 8.86
N VAL A 87 -8.06 -8.97 10.13
CA VAL A 87 -7.38 -9.78 11.16
C VAL A 87 -7.70 -11.26 10.87
N ARG A 88 -7.30 -11.74 9.69
CA ARG A 88 -7.27 -13.15 9.36
C ARG A 88 -5.96 -13.62 9.95
N GLN A 89 -6.08 -14.34 11.06
CA GLN A 89 -5.06 -15.24 11.56
C GLN A 89 -4.43 -15.95 10.37
N GLN A 90 -3.18 -15.63 10.03
CA GLN A 90 -2.36 -16.46 9.16
C GLN A 90 -2.01 -17.71 9.98
N THR A 91 -3.00 -18.57 10.20
CA THR A 91 -2.81 -19.95 10.65
C THR A 91 -2.79 -20.82 9.40
N ALA A 92 -1.58 -21.17 8.97
CA ALA A 92 -1.13 -22.50 8.52
C ALA A 92 0.13 -22.34 7.67
#